data_AF-A0A494ZUJ6-F1
#
_entry.id   AF-A0A494ZUJ6-F1
#
_cell.length_a   1.000
_cell.length_b   1.000
_cell.length_c   1.000
_cell.angle_alpha   90.00
_cell.angle_beta   90.00
_cell.angle_gamma   90.00
#
_symmetry.space_group_name_H-M   'P 1'
#
loop_
_entity.id
_entity.type
_entity.pdbx_description
1 polymer ?
#
loop_
_entity_poly.entity_id
_entity_poly.type
_entity_poly.pdbx_seq_one_letter_code
_entity_poly.pdbx_strand_id
1 'polypeptide(L)'
;MEYILIIIAFLIIIHLTAKVDKLEGRIKGIQYTLDQVTKQLNLPENPINNELRKLIKEGEEVKAVKKARENLGLSLIEGKEYIDRLK
;
A
#
# COMPACT_ATOMS: atom_id res chain seq x y z
N MET A 1 32.85 20.88 18.38
CA MET A 1 32.75 19.40 18.35
C MET A 1 31.30 18.92 18.31
N GLU A 2 30.41 19.47 19.13
CA GLU A 2 28.99 19.07 19.18
C GLU A 2 28.23 19.30 17.86
N TYR A 3 28.42 20.46 17.21
CA TYR A 3 27.79 20.75 15.91
C TYR A 3 28.22 19.81 14.77
N ILE A 4 29.44 19.27 14.83
CA ILE A 4 29.95 18.34 13.79
C ILE A 4 29.21 17.00 13.87
N LEU A 5 28.93 16.50 15.08
CA LEU A 5 28.17 15.27 15.28
C LEU A 5 26.72 15.42 14.78
N ILE A 6 26.11 16.59 14.99
CA ILE A 6 24.76 16.89 14.49
C ILE A 6 24.74 16.90 12.96
N ILE A 7 25.74 17.51 12.31
CA ILE A 7 25.85 17.53 10.84
C ILE A 7 26.03 16.12 10.28
N ILE A 8 26.89 15.29 10.88
CA ILE A 8 27.11 13.91 10.46
C ILE A 8 25.82 13.08 10.61
N ALA A 9 25.12 13.22 11.73
CA ALA A 9 23.84 12.54 11.94
C ALA A 9 22.81 12.96 10.89
N PHE A 10 22.74 14.25 10.56
CA PHE A 10 21.83 14.77 9.54
C PHE A 10 22.13 14.22 8.14
N LEU A 11 23.41 14.13 7.76
CA LEU A 11 23.84 13.54 6.49
C LEU A 11 23.47 12.05 6.39
N ILE A 12 23.60 11.30 7.49
CA ILE A 12 23.20 9.89 7.55
C ILE A 12 21.68 9.75 7.33
N ILE A 13 20.88 10.60 7.97
CA ILE A 13 19.41 10.59 7.84
C ILE A 13 18.99 10.93 6.40
N ILE A 14 19.60 11.92 5.76
CA ILE A 14 19.35 12.27 4.35
C ILE A 14 19.67 11.09 3.43
N HIS A 15 20.78 10.38 3.68
CA HIS A 15 21.17 9.26 2.85
C HIS A 15 20.22 8.05 3.00
N LEU A 16 19.66 7.83 4.21
CA LEU A 16 18.66 6.80 4.46
C LEU A 16 17.33 7.11 3.76
N THR A 17 16.84 8.34 3.90
CA THR A 17 15.57 8.78 3.26
C THR A 17 15.63 8.66 1.74
N ALA A 18 16.73 9.09 1.09
CA ALA A 18 16.91 8.94 -0.36
C ALA A 18 16.85 7.48 -0.85
N LYS A 19 17.32 6.52 -0.05
CA LYS A 19 17.23 5.08 -0.37
C LYS A 19 15.80 4.58 -0.25
N VAL A 20 15.05 5.05 0.75
CA VAL A 20 13.62 4.71 0.92
C VAL A 20 12.81 5.23 -0.26
N ASP A 21 13.03 6.48 -0.69
CA ASP A 21 12.33 7.07 -1.83
C ASP A 21 12.58 6.29 -3.13
N LYS A 22 13.83 5.89 -3.36
CA LYS A 22 14.20 5.06 -4.52
C LYS A 22 13.51 3.69 -4.49
N LEU A 23 13.34 3.11 -3.30
CA LEU A 23 12.66 1.84 -3.12
C LEU A 23 11.16 1.99 -3.36
N GLU A 24 10.54 3.04 -2.84
CA GLU A 24 9.14 3.36 -3.07
C GLU A 24 8.84 3.55 -4.56
N GLY A 25 9.73 4.25 -5.29
CA GLY A 25 9.61 4.40 -6.75
C GLY A 25 9.65 3.07 -7.50
N ARG A 26 10.50 2.12 -7.08
CA ARG A 26 10.54 0.76 -7.67
C ARG A 26 9.27 -0.02 -7.39
N ILE A 27 8.73 0.07 -6.17
CA ILE A 27 7.46 -0.57 -5.79
C ILE A 27 6.31 -0.04 -6.66
N LYS A 28 6.23 1.29 -6.84
CA LYS A 28 5.24 1.93 -7.72
C LYS A 28 5.35 1.43 -9.17
N GLY A 29 6.57 1.27 -9.69
CA GLY A 29 6.80 0.72 -11.04
C GLY A 29 6.34 -0.74 -11.19
N ILE A 30 6.55 -1.57 -10.16
CA ILE A 30 6.05 -2.95 -10.15
C ILE A 30 4.52 -2.97 -10.10
N GLN A 31 3.91 -2.17 -9.21
CA GLN A 31 2.45 -2.05 -9.13
C GLN A 31 1.84 -1.63 -10.47
N TYR A 32 2.45 -0.66 -11.16
CA TYR A 32 2.01 -0.24 -12.50
C TYR A 32 2.11 -1.37 -13.53
N THR A 33 3.20 -2.14 -13.51
CA THR A 33 3.36 -3.29 -14.42
C THR A 33 2.33 -4.37 -14.13
N LEU A 34 2.06 -4.65 -12.85
CA LEU A 34 1.05 -5.62 -12.43
C LEU A 34 -0.37 -5.20 -12.85
N ASP A 35 -0.72 -3.92 -12.73
CA ASP A 35 -2.01 -3.39 -13.18
C ASP A 35 -2.20 -3.57 -14.69
N GLN A 36 -1.16 -3.28 -15.48
CA GLN A 36 -1.19 -3.49 -16.93
C GLN A 36 -1.34 -4.96 -17.31
N VAL A 37 -0.61 -5.85 -16.64
CA VAL A 37 -0.71 -7.31 -16.87
C VAL A 37 -2.10 -7.83 -16.51
N THR A 38 -2.66 -7.36 -15.39
CA THR A 38 -4.01 -7.74 -14.93
C THR A 38 -5.08 -7.31 -15.93
N LYS A 39 -4.98 -6.07 -16.45
CA LYS A 39 -5.89 -5.53 -17.47
C LYS A 39 -5.80 -6.29 -18.79
N GLN A 40 -4.61 -6.65 -19.24
CA GLN A 40 -4.43 -7.39 -20.50
C GLN A 40 -4.92 -8.83 -20.42
N LEU A 41 -4.76 -9.49 -19.26
CA LEU A 41 -5.10 -10.90 -19.08
C LEU A 41 -6.53 -11.16 -18.59
N ASN A 42 -7.34 -10.13 -18.32
CA ASN A 42 -8.67 -10.25 -17.71
C ASN A 42 -8.67 -11.22 -16.52
N LEU A 43 -7.65 -11.13 -15.65
CA LEU A 43 -7.55 -12.03 -14.51
C LEU A 43 -8.76 -11.83 -13.59
N PRO A 44 -9.36 -12.92 -13.08
CA PRO A 44 -10.45 -12.80 -12.13
C PRO A 44 -9.99 -12.02 -10.90
N GLU A 45 -10.81 -11.08 -10.42
CA GLU A 45 -10.57 -10.36 -9.17
C GLU A 45 -10.27 -11.34 -8.03
N ASN A 46 -9.49 -10.90 -7.05
CA ASN A 46 -9.24 -11.70 -5.85
C ASN A 46 -10.60 -12.14 -5.26
N PRO A 47 -10.82 -13.43 -4.97
CA PRO A 47 -12.10 -13.93 -4.46
C PRO A 47 -12.60 -13.18 -3.22
N ILE A 48 -11.69 -12.57 -2.46
CA ILE A 48 -12.04 -11.75 -1.31
C ILE A 48 -12.75 -10.46 -1.68
N ASN A 49 -12.56 -9.92 -2.88
CA ASN A 49 -13.20 -8.68 -3.32
C ASN A 49 -14.71 -8.82 -3.35
N ASN A 50 -15.25 -9.99 -3.67
CA ASN A 50 -16.68 -10.24 -3.63
C ASN A 50 -17.23 -10.12 -2.21
N GLU A 51 -16.50 -10.66 -1.23
CA GLU A 51 -16.87 -10.55 0.19
C GLU A 51 -16.74 -9.11 0.69
N LEU A 52 -15.68 -8.41 0.30
CA LEU A 52 -15.47 -7.00 0.66
C LEU A 52 -16.56 -6.10 0.05
N ARG A 53 -16.91 -6.28 -1.23
CA ARG A 53 -18.01 -5.56 -1.89
C ARG A 53 -19.35 -5.82 -1.21
N LYS A 54 -19.58 -7.04 -0.70
CA LYS A 54 -20.78 -7.35 0.09
C LYS A 54 -20.81 -6.56 1.40
N LEU A 55 -19.71 -6.54 2.15
CA LEU A 55 -19.59 -5.78 3.39
C LEU A 55 -19.75 -4.26 3.17
N ILE A 56 -19.22 -3.73 2.06
CA ILE A 56 -19.39 -2.32 1.67
C ILE A 56 -20.87 -2.02 1.41
N LYS A 57 -21.58 -2.88 0.66
CA LYS A 57 -23.03 -2.72 0.39
C LYS A 57 -23.89 -2.79 1.65
N GLU A 58 -23.45 -3.56 2.64
CA GLU A 58 -24.11 -3.69 3.94
C GLU A 58 -23.83 -2.50 4.88
N GLY A 59 -22.98 -1.53 4.48
CA GLY A 59 -22.59 -0.38 5.30
C GLY A 59 -21.53 -0.72 6.36
N GLU A 60 -20.95 -1.92 6.30
CA GLU A 60 -20.01 -2.48 7.25
C GLU A 60 -18.56 -2.17 6.84
N GLU A 61 -18.27 -0.89 6.50
CA GLU A 61 -16.95 -0.45 5.98
C GLU A 61 -15.80 -0.81 6.95
N VAL A 62 -16.01 -0.67 8.26
CA VAL A 62 -14.99 -1.03 9.27
C VAL A 62 -14.65 -2.52 9.23
N LYS A 63 -15.64 -3.39 9.05
CA LYS A 63 -15.41 -4.84 8.92
C LYS A 63 -14.74 -5.16 7.59
N ALA A 64 -15.10 -4.47 6.51
CA ALA A 64 -14.45 -4.62 5.22
C ALA A 64 -12.95 -4.26 5.30
N VAL A 65 -12.62 -3.12 5.92
CA VAL A 65 -11.21 -2.71 6.14
C VAL A 65 -10.48 -3.73 7.00
N LYS A 66 -11.08 -4.20 8.10
CA LYS A 66 -10.46 -5.23 8.95
C LYS A 66 -10.16 -6.50 8.17
N LYS A 67 -11.11 -6.99 7.39
CA LYS A 67 -10.97 -8.23 6.62
C LYS A 67 -9.95 -8.10 5.49
N ALA A 68 -9.89 -6.95 4.82
CA ALA A 68 -8.86 -6.65 3.82
C ALA A 68 -7.47 -6.68 4.45
N ARG A 69 -7.28 -6.08 5.63
CA ARG A 69 -5.99 -6.10 6.34
C ARG A 69 -5.55 -7.49 6.74
N GLU A 70 -6.46 -8.28 7.31
CA GLU A 70 -6.16 -9.64 7.79
C GLU A 70 -5.78 -10.59 6.66
N ASN A 71 -6.42 -10.46 5.48
CA ASN A 71 -6.20 -11.39 4.38
C ASN A 71 -5.15 -10.93 3.36
N LEU A 72 -4.99 -9.62 3.18
CA LEU A 72 -4.04 -9.04 2.22
C LEU A 72 -2.76 -8.52 2.90
N GLY A 73 -2.66 -8.61 4.23
CA GLY A 73 -1.50 -8.15 4.99
C GLY A 73 -1.33 -6.63 5.00
N LEU A 74 -2.40 -5.88 4.73
CA LEU A 74 -2.35 -4.43 4.58
C LEU A 74 -2.30 -3.72 5.95
N SER A 75 -1.60 -2.59 6.00
CA SER A 75 -1.71 -1.64 7.11
C SER A 75 -3.11 -1.01 7.17
N LEU A 76 -3.39 -0.26 8.24
CA LEU A 76 -4.70 0.37 8.40
C LEU A 76 -5.03 1.35 7.27
N ILE A 77 -4.03 2.13 6.85
CA ILE A 77 -4.17 3.12 5.77
C ILE A 77 -4.38 2.39 4.44
N GLU A 78 -3.51 1.44 4.11
CA GLU A 78 -3.61 0.66 2.87
C GLU A 78 -4.91 -0.14 2.79
N GLY A 79 -5.39 -0.69 3.90
CA GLY A 79 -6.66 -1.39 3.97
C GLY A 79 -7.85 -0.47 3.70
N LYS A 80 -7.82 0.77 4.21
CA LYS A 80 -8.83 1.77 3.90
C LYS A 80 -8.78 2.17 2.43
N GLU A 81 -7.60 2.50 1.91
CA GLU A 81 -7.43 2.82 0.49
C GLU A 81 -7.87 1.67 -0.42
N TYR A 82 -7.66 0.42 0.00
CA TYR A 82 -8.11 -0.75 -0.75
C TYR A 82 -9.64 -0.82 -0.84
N ILE A 83 -10.33 -0.58 0.28
CA ILE A 83 -11.80 -0.52 0.31
C ILE A 83 -12.32 0.68 -0.49
N ASP A 84 -11.67 1.83 -0.40
CA ASP A 84 -12.04 3.03 -1.18
C ASP A 84 -11.90 2.80 -2.68
N ARG A 85 -10.92 2.00 -3.13
CA ARG A 85 -10.79 1.57 -4.54
C ARG A 85 -11.83 0.54 -4.99
N LEU A 86 -12.43 -0.19 -4.06
CA LEU A 86 -13.44 -1.22 -4.34
C LEU A 86 -14.89 -0.68 -4.35
N LYS A 87 -15.09 0.52 -3.81
CA LYS A 87 -16.36 1.25 -3.83
C LYS A 87 -16.68 1.74 -5.24
#